data_AF-A0A2N6BKN0-F1
#
_entry.id   AF-A0A2N6BKN0-F1
#
_cell.length_a   1.000
_cell.length_b   1.000
_cell.length_c   1.000
_cell.angle_alpha   90.00
_cell.angle_beta   90.00
_cell.angle_gamma   90.00
#
_symmetry.space_group_name_H-M   'P 1'
#
loop_
_entity.id
_entity.type
_entity.pdbx_description
1 polymer ?
#
loop_
_entity_poly.entity_id
_entity_poly.type
_entity_poly.pdbx_seq_one_letter_code
_entity_poly.pdbx_strand_id
1 'polypeptide(L)'
;MNVATLDRGLQALREVIDAPVASFFSSCVHCGLCAEACLFYTETGNPAYTPINKVEPLRRVWKNEYTLLGRLKSMLGLAKPVTDAYLEEWREYIYNSCTMCGRCSLVCPVGNDIVYMIR
;
A
#
# COMPACT_ATOMS: atom_id res chain seq x y z
N MET A 1 28.38 -7.00 1.55
CA MET A 1 27.11 -6.71 0.84
C MET A 1 25.98 -7.33 1.64
N ASN A 2 25.13 -6.53 2.27
CA ASN A 2 24.00 -7.04 3.05
C ASN A 2 22.91 -7.49 2.07
N VAL A 3 22.76 -8.80 1.88
CA VAL A 3 21.78 -9.40 0.96
C VAL A 3 20.39 -8.95 1.41
N ALA A 4 19.60 -8.40 0.49
CA ALA A 4 18.20 -8.08 0.78
C ALA A 4 17.45 -9.40 1.04
N THR A 5 16.81 -9.53 2.20
CA THR A 5 15.98 -10.69 2.57
C THR A 5 14.53 -10.23 2.73
N LEU A 6 13.59 -11.15 2.49
CA LEU A 6 12.16 -10.90 2.71
C LEU A 6 11.89 -10.39 4.13
N ASP A 7 12.48 -11.03 5.14
CA ASP A 7 12.29 -10.65 6.55
C ASP A 7 12.73 -9.22 6.82
N ARG A 8 13.84 -8.78 6.22
CA ARG A 8 14.30 -7.40 6.32
C ARG A 8 13.33 -6.43 5.63
N GLY A 9 12.79 -6.81 4.47
CA GLY A 9 11.76 -6.03 3.79
C GLY A 9 10.46 -5.90 4.60
N LEU A 10 9.99 -7.00 5.18
CA LEU A 10 8.82 -7.00 6.06
C LEU A 10 9.05 -6.17 7.33
N GLN A 11 10.24 -6.24 7.90
CA GLN A 11 10.62 -5.42 9.05
C GLN A 11 10.58 -3.92 8.70
N ALA A 12 11.09 -3.53 7.53
CA ALA A 12 11.00 -2.15 7.07
C ALA A 12 9.55 -1.68 6.88
N LEU A 13 8.67 -2.55 6.34
CA LEU A 13 7.24 -2.24 6.24
C LEU A 13 6.59 -2.06 7.63
N ARG A 14 6.95 -2.87 8.63
CA ARG A 14 6.44 -2.74 10.01
C ARG A 14 6.88 -1.43 10.66
N GLU A 15 8.12 -1.03 10.45
CA GLU A 15 8.69 0.20 11.04
C GLU A 15 8.00 1.47 10.56
N VAL A 16 7.43 1.45 9.35
CA VAL A 16 6.73 2.61 8.78
C VAL A 16 5.22 2.63 9.08
N ILE A 17 4.65 1.57 9.68
CA ILE A 17 3.24 1.55 10.10
C ILE A 17 3.12 2.28 11.44
N ASP A 18 3.01 3.61 11.35
CA ASP A 18 2.72 4.51 12.45
C ASP A 18 1.21 4.79 12.59
N ALA A 19 0.83 5.60 13.58
CA ALA A 19 -0.57 5.96 13.82
C ALA A 19 -1.24 6.64 12.60
N PRO A 20 -0.60 7.60 11.90
CA PRO A 20 -1.10 8.12 10.63
C PRO A 20 -1.35 7.04 9.58
N VAL A 21 -0.36 6.19 9.28
CA VAL A 21 -0.49 5.13 8.26
C VAL A 21 -1.64 4.18 8.59
N ALA A 22 -1.74 3.72 9.84
CA ALA A 22 -2.83 2.87 10.29
C ALA A 22 -4.20 3.57 10.15
N SER A 23 -4.25 4.87 10.46
CA SER A 23 -5.46 5.68 10.32
C SER A 23 -5.88 5.80 8.85
N PHE A 24 -4.94 6.08 7.94
CA PHE A 24 -5.21 6.18 6.50
C PHE A 24 -5.80 4.89 5.91
N PHE A 25 -5.28 3.73 6.32
CA PHE A 25 -5.86 2.46 5.88
C PHE A 25 -7.25 2.19 6.46
N SER A 26 -7.52 2.65 7.68
CA SER A 26 -8.84 2.49 8.31
C SER A 26 -9.91 3.47 7.80
N SER A 27 -9.50 4.67 7.38
CA SER A 27 -10.40 5.75 6.93
C SER A 27 -10.76 5.68 5.44
N CYS A 28 -10.01 4.91 4.64
CA CYS A 28 -10.25 4.81 3.20
C CYS A 28 -11.66 4.26 2.91
N VAL A 29 -12.52 5.08 2.29
CA VAL A 29 -13.89 4.70 1.92
C VAL A 29 -14.03 4.21 0.48
N HIS A 30 -12.91 3.95 -0.21
CA HIS A 30 -12.88 3.48 -1.61
C HIS A 30 -13.65 4.37 -2.61
N CYS A 31 -13.65 5.70 -2.41
CA CYS A 31 -14.38 6.65 -3.26
C CYS A 31 -13.82 6.82 -4.68
N GLY A 32 -12.59 6.41 -4.96
CA GLY A 32 -12.00 6.47 -6.30
C GLY A 32 -11.37 7.81 -6.72
N LEU A 33 -11.56 8.90 -5.97
CA LEU A 33 -11.01 10.23 -6.35
C LEU A 33 -9.48 10.24 -6.53
N CYS A 34 -8.75 9.47 -5.73
CA CYS A 34 -7.30 9.34 -5.91
C CYS A 34 -6.93 8.70 -7.26
N ALA A 35 -7.76 7.80 -7.79
CA ALA A 35 -7.56 7.17 -9.09
C ALA A 35 -7.72 8.20 -10.21
N GLU A 36 -8.80 8.98 -10.19
CA GLU A 36 -9.07 10.03 -11.19
C GLU A 36 -7.98 11.11 -11.22
N ALA A 37 -7.32 11.36 -10.08
CA ALA A 37 -6.20 12.29 -9.99
C ALA A 37 -4.85 11.70 -10.44
N CYS A 38 -4.74 10.40 -10.71
CA CYS A 38 -3.47 9.73 -11.02
C CYS A 38 -3.22 9.62 -12.52
N LEU A 39 -2.12 10.22 -13.01
CA LEU A 39 -1.73 10.16 -14.43
C LEU A 39 -1.61 8.73 -14.95
N PHE A 40 -0.95 7.84 -14.22
CA PHE A 40 -0.77 6.47 -14.67
C PHE A 40 -2.08 5.70 -14.79
N TYR A 41 -3.03 5.94 -13.89
CA TYR A 41 -4.35 5.34 -14.02
C TYR A 41 -5.15 5.95 -15.17
N THR A 42 -5.13 7.28 -15.33
CA THR A 42 -5.90 7.95 -16.39
C THR A 42 -5.41 7.60 -17.79
N GLU A 43 -4.10 7.41 -17.98
CA GLU A 43 -3.53 7.02 -19.27
C GLU A 43 -3.71 5.54 -19.60
N THR A 44 -3.71 4.66 -18.59
CA THR A 44 -3.81 3.21 -18.82
C THR A 44 -5.22 2.65 -18.69
N GLY A 45 -6.10 3.31 -17.94
CA GLY A 45 -7.39 2.80 -17.50
C GLY A 45 -7.32 1.55 -16.60
N ASN A 46 -6.11 1.10 -16.22
CA ASN A 46 -5.92 -0.15 -15.51
C ASN A 46 -5.97 0.07 -13.98
N PRO A 47 -6.92 -0.52 -13.25
CA PRO A 47 -7.08 -0.33 -11.81
C PRO A 47 -5.85 -0.65 -10.96
N ALA A 48 -4.94 -1.51 -11.45
CA ALA A 48 -3.69 -1.83 -10.75
C ALA A 48 -2.79 -0.59 -10.56
N TYR A 49 -2.89 0.41 -11.44
CA TYR A 49 -2.10 1.64 -11.36
C TYR A 49 -2.67 2.68 -10.39
N THR A 50 -3.86 2.46 -9.82
CA THR A 50 -4.49 3.41 -8.90
C THR A 50 -3.62 3.66 -7.66
N PRO A 51 -3.58 4.88 -7.11
CA PRO A 51 -2.69 5.20 -5.99
C PRO A 51 -2.88 4.33 -4.75
N ILE A 52 -4.13 3.97 -4.41
CA ILE A 52 -4.38 3.10 -3.25
C ILE A 52 -3.82 1.69 -3.43
N ASN A 53 -3.78 1.18 -4.67
CA ASN A 53 -3.19 -0.12 -4.97
C ASN A 53 -1.67 -0.09 -4.88
N LYS A 54 -1.01 1.05 -5.10
CA LYS A 54 0.45 1.16 -4.96
C LYS A 54 0.93 0.79 -3.56
N VAL A 55 0.16 1.11 -2.53
CA VAL A 55 0.50 0.83 -1.12
C VAL A 55 -0.10 -0.50 -0.61
N GLU A 56 -0.58 -1.37 -1.49
CA GLU A 56 -1.22 -2.64 -1.13
C GLU A 56 -0.32 -3.58 -0.32
N PRO A 57 1.00 -3.74 -0.60
CA PRO A 57 1.87 -4.58 0.23
C PRO A 57 1.91 -4.09 1.68
N LEU A 58 2.06 -2.77 1.88
CA LEU A 58 2.01 -2.14 3.19
C LEU A 58 0.64 -2.32 3.85
N ARG A 59 -0.45 -2.13 3.10
CA ARG A 59 -1.83 -2.36 3.57
C ARG A 59 -2.07 -3.81 3.98
N ARG A 60 -1.47 -4.78 3.28
CA ARG A 60 -1.59 -6.21 3.58
C ARG A 60 -0.90 -6.57 4.89
N VAL A 61 0.31 -6.05 5.12
CA VAL A 61 1.00 -6.18 6.42
C VAL A 61 0.15 -5.57 7.53
N TRP A 62 -0.29 -4.31 7.36
CA TRP A 62 -1.17 -3.64 8.32
C TRP A 62 -2.42 -4.47 8.64
N LYS A 63 -3.13 -4.94 7.60
CA LYS A 63 -4.36 -5.71 7.77
C LYS A 63 -4.09 -6.99 8.55
N ASN A 64 -3.08 -7.76 8.15
CA ASN A 64 -2.79 -9.08 8.71
C ASN A 64 -2.26 -9.03 10.14
N GLU A 65 -1.52 -7.98 10.51
CA GLU A 65 -0.81 -7.89 11.79
C GLU A 65 -1.46 -6.94 12.80
N TYR A 66 -2.19 -5.91 12.36
CA TYR A 66 -2.67 -4.82 13.24
C TYR A 66 -4.20 -4.79 13.41
N THR A 67 -4.96 -5.49 12.55
CA THR A 67 -6.42 -5.60 12.72
C THR A 67 -6.81 -6.88 13.46
N LEU A 68 -7.90 -6.83 14.25
CA LEU A 68 -8.37 -8.01 14.99
C LEU A 68 -8.73 -9.17 14.05
N LEU A 69 -9.56 -8.89 13.05
CA LEU A 69 -10.00 -9.91 12.08
C LEU A 69 -8.85 -10.39 11.20
N GLY A 70 -7.90 -9.52 10.85
CA GLY A 70 -6.74 -9.92 10.06
C GLY A 70 -5.80 -10.84 10.83
N ARG A 71 -5.51 -10.53 12.10
CA ARG A 71 -4.71 -11.42 12.95
C ARG A 71 -5.34 -12.80 13.10
N LEU A 72 -6.65 -12.86 13.33
CA LEU A 72 -7.37 -14.13 13.41
C LEU A 72 -7.25 -14.92 12.09
N LYS A 73 -7.44 -14.27 10.94
CA LYS A 73 -7.26 -14.91 9.63
C LYS A 73 -5.82 -15.39 9.41
N SER A 74 -4.82 -14.63 9.85
CA SER A 74 -3.41 -15.03 9.77
C SER A 74 -3.13 -16.28 10.61
N MET A 75 -3.62 -16.35 11.84
CA MET A 75 -3.47 -17.52 12.72
C MET A 75 -4.14 -18.78 12.15
N LEU A 76 -5.25 -18.61 11.43
CA LEU A 76 -5.97 -19.71 10.76
C LEU A 76 -5.39 -20.07 9.39
N GLY A 77 -4.33 -19.41 8.93
CA GLY A 77 -3.74 -19.63 7.59
C GLY A 77 -4.61 -19.14 6.43
N LEU A 78 -5.62 -18.30 6.69
CA LEU A 78 -6.56 -17.76 5.71
C LEU A 78 -6.14 -16.40 5.13
N ALA A 79 -5.16 -15.74 5.77
CA ALA A 79 -4.62 -14.49 5.27
C ALA A 79 -3.57 -14.74 4.18
N LYS A 80 -3.60 -13.93 3.11
CA LYS A 80 -2.56 -13.97 2.08
C LYS A 80 -1.27 -13.33 2.65
N PRO A 81 -0.11 -14.01 2.60
CA PRO A 81 1.15 -13.41 3.03
C PRO A 81 1.66 -12.40 2.00
N VAL A 82 2.65 -11.61 2.42
CA VAL A 82 3.53 -10.84 1.52
C VAL A 82 4.77 -11.71 1.28
N THR A 83 5.06 -11.99 0.01
CA THR A 83 6.17 -12.86 -0.43
C THR A 83 7.10 -12.09 -1.35
N ASP A 84 8.32 -12.59 -1.60
CA ASP A 84 9.25 -11.95 -2.54
C ASP A 84 8.65 -11.78 -3.94
N ALA A 85 8.01 -12.82 -4.47
CA ALA A 85 7.34 -12.76 -5.78
C ALA A 85 6.22 -11.69 -5.80
N TYR A 86 5.51 -11.53 -4.69
CA TYR A 86 4.46 -10.52 -4.56
C TYR A 86 5.02 -9.09 -4.51
N LEU A 87 6.16 -8.90 -3.83
CA LEU A 87 6.85 -7.61 -3.80
C LEU A 87 7.48 -7.26 -5.15
N GLU A 88 8.03 -8.25 -5.86
CA GLU A 88 8.57 -8.06 -7.21
C GLU A 88 7.49 -7.63 -8.20
N GLU A 89 6.30 -8.24 -8.15
CA GLU A 89 5.14 -7.80 -8.93
C GLU A 89 4.79 -6.33 -8.65
N TRP A 90 4.87 -5.91 -7.38
CA TRP A 90 4.53 -4.55 -6.98
C TRP A 90 5.57 -3.49 -7.36
N ARG A 91 6.76 -3.91 -7.78
CA ARG A 91 7.83 -3.00 -8.22
C ARG A 91 7.37 -2.13 -9.39
N GLU A 92 6.58 -2.69 -10.31
CA GLU A 92 5.99 -1.96 -11.43
C GLU A 92 5.15 -0.78 -10.94
N TYR A 93 4.17 -1.05 -10.08
CA TYR A 93 3.18 -0.05 -9.70
C TYR A 93 3.75 1.09 -8.84
N ILE A 94 4.76 0.80 -8.00
CA ILE A 94 5.40 1.78 -7.14
C ILE A 94 6.54 2.49 -7.87
N TYR A 95 7.55 1.77 -8.35
CA TYR A 95 8.79 2.38 -8.82
C TYR A 95 8.75 2.79 -10.29
N ASN A 96 8.06 2.03 -11.15
CA ASN A 96 7.97 2.38 -12.58
C ASN A 96 6.79 3.31 -12.86
N SER A 97 5.81 3.36 -11.95
CA SER A 97 4.53 4.02 -12.23
C SER A 97 4.07 4.99 -11.16
N CYS A 98 4.97 5.53 -10.36
CA CYS A 98 4.67 6.63 -9.44
C CYS A 98 5.76 7.70 -9.51
N THR A 99 5.37 8.93 -9.83
CA THR A 99 6.27 10.09 -9.84
C THR A 99 6.28 10.83 -8.50
N MET A 100 5.55 10.33 -7.50
CA MET A 100 5.34 11.00 -6.20
C MET A 100 4.83 12.45 -6.32
N CYS A 101 4.02 12.74 -7.34
CA CYS A 101 3.50 14.11 -7.60
C CYS A 101 2.47 14.63 -6.58
N GLY A 102 2.01 13.83 -5.62
CA GLY A 102 1.12 14.30 -4.53
C GLY A 102 -0.36 14.51 -4.88
N ARG A 103 -0.74 14.49 -6.18
CA ARG A 103 -2.14 14.75 -6.61
C ARG A 103 -3.16 13.85 -5.90
N CYS A 104 -2.80 12.59 -5.66
CA CYS A 104 -3.67 11.61 -5.00
C CYS A 104 -3.92 11.91 -3.52
N SER A 105 -2.92 12.44 -2.81
CA SER A 105 -3.04 12.88 -1.41
C SER A 105 -3.86 14.17 -1.31
N LEU A 106 -3.60 15.14 -2.20
CA LEU A 106 -4.29 16.44 -2.21
C LEU A 106 -5.80 16.35 -2.46
N VAL A 107 -6.24 15.38 -3.25
CA VAL A 107 -7.68 15.19 -3.58
C VAL A 107 -8.43 14.33 -2.57
N CYS A 108 -7.75 13.68 -1.62
CA CYS A 108 -8.41 12.71 -0.74
C CYS A 108 -9.38 13.40 0.23
N PRO A 109 -10.70 13.11 0.18
CA PRO A 109 -11.68 13.80 1.01
C PRO A 109 -11.59 13.43 2.50
N VAL A 110 -10.98 12.28 2.81
CA VAL A 110 -10.76 11.81 4.18
C VAL A 110 -9.34 12.11 4.68
N GLY A 111 -8.56 12.88 3.91
CA GLY A 111 -7.23 13.33 4.31
C GLY A 111 -6.13 12.29 4.28
N ASN A 112 -6.29 11.20 3.50
CA ASN A 112 -5.24 10.19 3.38
C ASN A 112 -4.07 10.70 2.57
N ASP A 113 -2.88 10.69 3.16
CA ASP A 113 -1.65 10.98 2.45
C ASP A 113 -1.01 9.68 1.92
N ILE A 114 -1.28 9.39 0.65
CA ILE A 114 -0.75 8.20 -0.03
C ILE A 114 0.74 8.34 -0.35
N VAL A 115 1.19 9.56 -0.65
CA VAL A 115 2.62 9.82 -0.86
C VAL A 115 3.40 9.60 0.42
N TYR A 116 2.88 10.02 1.58
CA TYR A 116 3.51 9.75 2.87
C TYR A 116 3.72 8.24 3.16
N MET A 117 2.85 7.39 2.64
CA MET A 117 2.92 5.94 2.77
C MET A 117 3.95 5.28 1.83
N ILE A 118 4.44 5.98 0.81
CA ILE A 118 5.47 5.50 -0.11
C ILE A 118 6.84 5.95 0.45
N ARG A 119 7.63 4.99 0.96
CA ARG A 119 8.96 5.22 1.55
C ARG A 119 10.00 4.29 0.96
#